data_AF-A0A1M3MTR1-F1
#
_entry.id   AF-A0A1M3MTR1-F1
#
_cell.length_a   1.000
_cell.length_b   1.000
_cell.length_c   1.000
_cell.angle_alpha   90.00
_cell.angle_beta   90.00
_cell.angle_gamma   90.00
#
_symmetry.space_group_name_H-M   'P 1'
#
loop_
_entity.id
_entity.type
_entity.pdbx_description
1 polymer ?
#
loop_
_entity_poly.entity_id
_entity_poly.type
_entity_poly.pdbx_seq_one_letter_code
_entity_poly.pdbx_strand_id
1 'polypeptide(L)'
;MRGPRSAFLPIGGSYDDFDAVTAPYLVHLGVDGSGRAFVAQFADSNRIQSHNTKMGTSLELLRDKLHPRERTQDVLVSGFDRDGSVAFATVVGMPDVEDEVFGIAVGEGRVAVLGRHRRELGRDNTEIHVMVAELSAAGAPLATTSFDALDSGLAQSGAYVGSQLWVGGTEGWVQNPSGRSVSGEGQPFLVRLSDDPAIQGRRVVERFDSLLPPTSGHAELRALRVHTNAGATTLFVGGHEYGPQTHTGDGDPSLIRSDAWWRLQQL
;
A
#
# COMPACT_ATOMS: atom_id res chain seq x y z
N MET A 1 4.09 34.43 -24.57
CA MET A 1 4.96 33.36 -25.10
C MET A 1 5.42 32.50 -23.92
N ARG A 2 4.96 31.25 -23.84
CA ARG A 2 5.45 30.28 -22.83
C ARG A 2 6.69 29.60 -23.42
N GLY A 3 7.84 29.74 -22.77
CA GLY A 3 9.08 29.11 -23.20
C GLY A 3 8.97 27.59 -23.26
N PRO A 4 9.91 26.91 -23.93
CA PRO A 4 9.90 25.45 -24.03
C PRO A 4 10.02 24.87 -22.63
N ARG A 5 9.01 24.11 -22.20
CA ARG A 5 9.08 23.30 -20.99
C ARG A 5 10.10 22.21 -21.27
N SER A 6 11.29 22.30 -20.67
CA SER A 6 12.16 21.13 -20.57
C SER A 6 11.34 20.02 -19.92
N ALA A 7 11.25 18.86 -20.57
CA ALA A 7 10.76 17.67 -19.91
C ALA A 7 11.60 17.49 -18.63
N PHE A 8 10.94 17.51 -17.47
CA PHE A 8 11.59 17.11 -16.23
C PHE A 8 11.85 15.61 -16.34
N LEU A 9 13.02 15.25 -16.87
CA LEU A 9 13.57 13.92 -16.68
C LEU A 9 14.07 13.89 -15.23
N PRO A 10 13.66 12.94 -14.38
CA PRO A 10 14.24 12.81 -13.05
C PRO A 10 15.72 12.46 -13.23
N ILE A 11 16.61 13.45 -13.04
CA ILE A 11 18.06 13.25 -12.99
C ILE A 11 18.41 13.17 -11.51
N GLY A 12 18.41 11.94 -10.98
CA GLY A 12 18.62 11.65 -9.56
C GLY A 12 17.39 11.00 -8.92
N GLY A 13 17.52 9.72 -8.59
CA GLY A 13 16.67 9.04 -7.62
C GLY A 13 17.52 8.71 -6.41
N SER A 14 16.98 8.89 -5.20
CA SER A 14 17.48 8.16 -4.05
C SER A 14 17.28 6.66 -4.30
N TYR A 15 18.20 5.82 -3.82
CA TYR A 15 18.01 4.36 -3.81
C TYR A 15 17.03 3.99 -2.68
N ASP A 16 15.88 4.65 -2.67
CA ASP A 16 14.86 4.50 -1.65
C ASP A 16 13.95 3.35 -2.06
N ASP A 17 14.23 2.18 -1.50
CA ASP A 17 13.43 1.00 -1.72
C ASP A 17 12.00 1.17 -1.21
N PHE A 18 11.72 2.03 -0.22
CA PHE A 18 10.35 2.35 0.22
C PHE A 18 9.48 3.04 -0.84
N ASP A 19 9.93 3.17 -2.09
CA ASP A 19 9.29 3.97 -3.15
C ASP A 19 8.95 5.40 -2.66
N ALA A 20 9.71 5.96 -1.71
CA ALA A 20 9.44 7.29 -1.12
C ALA A 20 9.68 8.43 -2.11
N VAL A 21 10.26 8.14 -3.27
CA VAL A 21 10.13 8.98 -4.45
C VAL A 21 8.70 8.84 -4.95
N THR A 22 7.86 9.84 -4.65
CA THR A 22 6.49 9.92 -5.19
C THR A 22 6.52 9.60 -6.69
N ALA A 23 6.07 8.41 -7.03
CA ALA A 23 5.99 7.95 -8.40
C ALA A 23 4.52 8.05 -8.79
N PRO A 24 4.05 9.23 -9.26
CA PRO A 24 2.64 9.46 -9.50
C PRO A 24 2.07 8.47 -10.53
N TYR A 25 2.91 7.84 -11.34
CA TYR A 25 2.49 6.88 -12.37
C TYR A 25 2.38 5.43 -11.88
N LEU A 26 2.64 5.14 -10.60
CA LEU A 26 2.42 3.81 -10.06
C LEU A 26 0.93 3.48 -10.04
N VAL A 27 0.62 2.34 -10.64
CA VAL A 27 -0.71 1.74 -10.68
C VAL A 27 -0.56 0.30 -10.24
N HIS A 28 -1.45 -0.13 -9.35
CA HIS A 28 -1.46 -1.49 -8.82
C HIS A 28 -2.63 -2.25 -9.41
N LEU A 29 -2.37 -3.44 -9.95
CA LEU A 29 -3.35 -4.27 -10.64
C LEU A 29 -3.53 -5.60 -9.92
N GLY A 30 -4.77 -5.95 -9.62
CA GLY A 30 -5.17 -7.29 -9.19
C GLY A 30 -6.24 -7.85 -10.11
N VAL A 31 -6.28 -9.17 -10.27
CA VAL A 31 -7.27 -9.86 -11.12
C VAL A 31 -7.86 -11.01 -10.32
N ASP A 32 -9.19 -11.15 -10.33
CA ASP A 32 -9.86 -12.28 -9.68
C ASP A 32 -9.92 -13.53 -10.57
N GLY A 33 -10.39 -14.65 -10.00
CA GLY A 33 -10.52 -15.92 -10.73
C GLY A 33 -11.52 -15.88 -11.90
N SER A 34 -12.40 -14.87 -11.98
CA SER A 34 -13.33 -14.68 -13.09
C SER A 34 -12.72 -13.88 -14.25
N GLY A 35 -11.56 -13.25 -14.02
CA GLY A 35 -10.86 -12.39 -14.98
C GLY A 35 -11.29 -10.92 -14.89
N ARG A 36 -11.96 -10.51 -13.82
CA ARG A 36 -12.22 -9.08 -13.55
C ARG A 36 -10.96 -8.45 -12.99
N ALA A 37 -10.66 -7.24 -13.46
CA ALA A 37 -9.47 -6.50 -13.09
C ALA A 37 -9.81 -5.36 -12.14
N PHE A 38 -8.92 -5.10 -11.19
CA PHE A 38 -9.04 -4.04 -10.19
C PHE A 38 -7.76 -3.22 -10.22
N VAL A 39 -7.89 -1.92 -10.42
CA VAL A 39 -6.77 -1.00 -10.51
C VAL A 39 -6.86 -0.01 -9.36
N ALA A 40 -5.81 0.05 -8.53
CA ALA A 40 -5.65 1.03 -7.47
C ALA A 40 -4.52 2.01 -7.82
N GLN A 41 -4.78 3.29 -7.62
CA GLN A 41 -3.81 4.35 -7.87
C GLN A 41 -4.04 5.52 -6.93
N PHE A 42 -2.98 6.26 -6.64
CA PHE A 42 -3.08 7.52 -5.93
C PHE A 42 -4.06 8.50 -6.63
N ALA A 43 -4.84 9.22 -5.82
CA ALA A 43 -5.81 10.23 -6.21
C ALA A 43 -5.58 11.58 -5.51
N ASP A 44 -5.29 12.61 -6.30
CA ASP A 44 -5.45 14.02 -5.90
C ASP A 44 -6.67 14.66 -6.60
N SER A 45 -6.92 15.92 -6.26
CA SER A 45 -8.00 16.72 -6.84
C SER A 45 -7.93 16.78 -8.37
N ASN A 46 -6.72 16.84 -8.95
CA ASN A 46 -6.56 16.90 -10.41
C ASN A 46 -6.95 15.58 -11.08
N ARG A 47 -6.54 14.45 -10.48
CA ARG A 47 -6.90 13.10 -10.97
C ARG A 47 -8.38 12.83 -10.84
N ILE A 48 -8.98 13.15 -9.70
CA ILE A 48 -10.42 13.01 -9.48
C ILE A 48 -11.20 13.86 -10.47
N GLN A 49 -10.84 15.14 -10.64
CA GLN A 49 -11.49 16.02 -11.61
C GLN A 49 -11.35 15.48 -13.04
N SER A 50 -10.16 15.00 -13.42
CA SER A 50 -9.91 14.43 -14.74
C SER A 50 -10.71 13.14 -14.97
N HIS A 51 -10.81 12.28 -13.95
CA HIS A 51 -11.61 11.06 -13.99
C HIS A 51 -13.10 11.40 -14.15
N ASN A 52 -13.64 12.27 -13.30
CA ASN A 52 -15.03 12.74 -13.36
C ASN A 52 -15.39 13.31 -14.73
N THR A 53 -14.51 14.14 -15.30
CA THR A 53 -14.72 14.72 -16.63
C THR A 53 -14.76 13.66 -17.74
N LYS A 54 -13.89 12.65 -17.67
CA LYS A 54 -13.78 11.62 -18.72
C LYS A 54 -14.83 10.51 -18.60
N MET A 55 -15.19 10.14 -17.37
CA MET A 55 -16.03 8.99 -17.06
C MET A 55 -17.48 9.39 -16.72
N GLY A 56 -17.77 10.69 -16.62
CA GLY A 56 -19.10 11.19 -16.24
C GLY A 56 -19.48 10.89 -14.79
N THR A 57 -18.49 10.71 -13.91
CA THR A 57 -18.68 10.44 -12.48
C THR A 57 -18.63 11.72 -11.64
N SER A 58 -18.99 11.61 -10.37
CA SER A 58 -18.93 12.69 -9.37
C SER A 58 -18.20 12.24 -8.11
N LEU A 59 -17.04 11.63 -8.28
CA LEU A 59 -16.20 11.20 -7.16
C LEU A 59 -15.58 12.41 -6.46
N GLU A 60 -15.38 12.28 -5.15
CA GLU A 60 -14.73 13.29 -4.32
C GLU A 60 -13.67 12.62 -3.46
N LEU A 61 -12.70 13.42 -3.03
CA LEU A 61 -11.75 12.99 -2.02
C LEU A 61 -12.43 12.90 -0.65
N LEU A 62 -11.98 11.99 0.21
CA LEU A 62 -12.52 11.73 1.54
C LEU A 62 -12.13 12.84 2.51
N ARG A 63 -13.05 13.76 2.81
CA ARG A 63 -12.78 14.92 3.67
C ARG A 63 -13.89 15.08 4.71
N ASP A 64 -13.51 15.16 5.97
CA ASP A 64 -14.40 15.58 7.05
C ASP A 64 -14.20 17.07 7.38
N LYS A 65 -12.99 17.60 7.11
CA LYS A 65 -12.63 19.00 7.32
C LYS A 65 -11.96 19.59 6.09
N LEU A 66 -12.29 20.85 5.80
CA LEU A 66 -11.60 21.62 4.78
C LEU A 66 -10.32 22.19 5.36
N HIS A 67 -9.18 21.56 5.06
CA HIS A 67 -7.86 22.08 5.38
C HIS A 67 -7.34 22.97 4.23
N PRO A 68 -7.37 24.32 4.37
CA PRO A 68 -6.86 25.19 3.32
C PRO A 68 -5.35 25.01 3.16
N ARG A 69 -4.91 24.75 1.92
CA ARG A 69 -3.52 24.59 1.43
C ARG A 69 -2.92 23.19 1.49
N GLU A 70 -3.61 22.18 1.99
CA GLU A 70 -3.06 20.83 2.05
C GLU A 70 -3.59 19.97 0.90
N ARG A 71 -2.64 19.38 0.14
CA ARG A 71 -2.93 18.49 -0.97
C ARG A 71 -3.17 17.11 -0.41
N THR A 72 -4.36 16.91 0.10
CA THR A 72 -4.76 15.61 0.61
C THR A 72 -4.89 14.58 -0.51
N GLN A 73 -4.56 13.34 -0.19
CA GLN A 73 -4.27 12.27 -1.13
C GLN A 73 -5.03 11.04 -0.69
N ASP A 74 -5.85 10.45 -1.57
CA ASP A 74 -6.56 9.22 -1.28
C ASP A 74 -6.20 8.17 -2.35
N VAL A 75 -6.93 7.07 -2.41
CA VAL A 75 -6.75 6.04 -3.44
C VAL A 75 -8.00 5.92 -4.31
N LEU A 76 -7.84 6.11 -5.62
CA LEU A 76 -8.87 5.79 -6.60
C LEU A 76 -8.75 4.32 -6.99
N VAL A 77 -9.84 3.57 -6.79
CA VAL A 77 -9.98 2.18 -7.20
C VAL A 77 -10.98 2.08 -8.33
N SER A 78 -10.62 1.40 -9.41
CA SER A 78 -11.51 1.13 -10.54
C SER A 78 -11.61 -0.37 -10.78
N GLY A 79 -12.84 -0.87 -10.92
CA GLY A 79 -13.12 -2.25 -11.31
C GLY A 79 -13.48 -2.32 -12.78
N PHE A 80 -12.96 -3.34 -13.45
CA PHE A 80 -13.22 -3.61 -14.86
C PHE A 80 -13.70 -5.04 -15.02
N ASP A 81 -14.77 -5.23 -15.79
CA ASP A 81 -15.20 -6.55 -16.17
C ASP A 81 -14.22 -7.15 -17.19
N ARG A 82 -14.35 -8.47 -17.40
CA ARG A 82 -13.42 -9.24 -18.25
C ARG A 82 -13.34 -8.72 -19.70
N ASP A 83 -14.40 -8.08 -20.18
CA ASP A 83 -14.46 -7.48 -21.51
C ASP A 83 -13.82 -6.07 -21.57
N GLY A 84 -13.33 -5.56 -20.45
CA GLY A 84 -12.72 -4.24 -20.32
C GLY A 84 -13.72 -3.12 -20.03
N SER A 85 -15.01 -3.41 -19.89
CA SER A 85 -15.99 -2.41 -19.48
C SER A 85 -15.77 -2.00 -18.02
N VAL A 86 -16.03 -0.73 -17.71
CA VAL A 86 -15.87 -0.20 -16.35
C VAL A 86 -17.06 -0.64 -15.51
N ALA A 87 -16.80 -1.44 -14.49
CA ALA A 87 -17.82 -1.91 -13.55
C ALA A 87 -18.11 -0.87 -12.47
N PHE A 88 -17.05 -0.27 -11.90
CA PHE A 88 -17.17 0.79 -10.89
C PHE A 88 -15.90 1.64 -10.83
N ALA A 89 -16.02 2.82 -10.22
CA ALA A 89 -14.91 3.60 -9.70
C ALA A 89 -15.30 4.15 -8.32
N THR A 90 -14.38 4.11 -7.36
CA THR A 90 -14.60 4.57 -5.99
C THR A 90 -13.31 5.14 -5.39
N VAL A 91 -13.44 6.00 -4.40
CA VAL A 91 -12.32 6.55 -3.64
C VAL A 91 -12.29 5.89 -2.26
N VAL A 92 -11.13 5.40 -1.85
CA VAL A 92 -10.91 4.76 -0.56
C VAL A 92 -9.71 5.40 0.14
N GLY A 93 -9.65 5.21 1.46
CA GLY A 93 -8.65 5.82 2.31
C GLY A 93 -9.24 6.21 3.66
N MET A 94 -8.56 7.11 4.35
CA MET A 94 -9.01 7.69 5.62
C MET A 94 -9.31 9.20 5.44
N PRO A 95 -10.44 9.71 5.97
CA PRO A 95 -10.75 11.14 5.87
C PRO A 95 -9.65 12.03 6.47
N ASP A 96 -9.35 13.13 5.79
CA ASP A 96 -8.36 14.14 6.21
C ASP A 96 -6.93 13.59 6.45
N VAL A 97 -6.59 12.49 5.79
CA VAL A 97 -5.26 11.86 5.79
C VAL A 97 -4.72 11.81 4.36
N GLU A 98 -3.40 11.87 4.21
CA GLU A 98 -2.72 11.61 2.95
C GLU A 98 -2.30 10.16 2.88
N ASP A 99 -3.04 9.38 2.10
CA ASP A 99 -2.81 7.98 1.86
C ASP A 99 -1.90 7.76 0.64
N GLU A 100 -0.99 6.80 0.77
CA GLU A 100 -0.17 6.29 -0.34
C GLU A 100 -0.44 4.81 -0.55
N VAL A 101 -0.58 4.40 -1.81
CA VAL A 101 -0.86 3.03 -2.23
C VAL A 101 0.41 2.31 -2.68
N PHE A 102 0.61 1.12 -2.15
CA PHE A 102 1.77 0.27 -2.36
C PHE A 102 1.44 -1.14 -2.86
N GLY A 103 0.17 -1.53 -2.80
CA GLY A 103 -0.25 -2.82 -3.34
C GLY A 103 -1.76 -2.98 -3.43
N ILE A 104 -2.16 -4.09 -4.05
CA ILE A 104 -3.54 -4.55 -4.10
C ILE A 104 -3.58 -6.06 -3.92
N ALA A 105 -4.53 -6.55 -3.13
CA ALA A 105 -4.85 -7.97 -3.00
C ALA A 105 -6.29 -8.23 -3.44
N VAL A 106 -6.50 -9.27 -4.24
CA VAL A 106 -7.82 -9.63 -4.78
C VAL A 106 -8.06 -11.10 -4.52
N GLY A 107 -9.23 -11.43 -3.99
CA GLY A 107 -9.60 -12.81 -3.67
C GLY A 107 -10.89 -12.85 -2.86
N GLU A 108 -11.55 -14.01 -2.86
CA GLU A 108 -12.70 -14.26 -1.97
C GLU A 108 -13.84 -13.22 -2.11
N GLY A 109 -14.03 -12.69 -3.33
CA GLY A 109 -15.03 -11.65 -3.61
C GLY A 109 -14.71 -10.28 -3.02
N ARG A 110 -13.45 -10.03 -2.64
CA ARG A 110 -12.96 -8.81 -2.00
C ARG A 110 -11.73 -8.26 -2.70
N VAL A 111 -11.47 -6.99 -2.45
CA VAL A 111 -10.32 -6.23 -2.93
C VAL A 111 -9.76 -5.44 -1.76
N ALA A 112 -8.48 -5.61 -1.45
CA ALA A 112 -7.79 -4.80 -0.46
C ALA A 112 -6.76 -3.91 -1.14
N VAL A 113 -6.83 -2.62 -0.87
CA VAL A 113 -5.78 -1.64 -1.17
C VAL A 113 -4.83 -1.61 0.01
N LEU A 114 -3.54 -1.74 -0.27
CA LEU A 114 -2.47 -1.81 0.73
C LEU A 114 -1.62 -0.55 0.63
N GLY A 115 -1.26 0.01 1.77
CA GLY A 115 -0.46 1.22 1.79
C GLY A 115 -0.17 1.75 3.18
N ARG A 116 -0.10 3.07 3.27
CA ARG A 116 0.26 3.80 4.49
C ARG A 116 -0.38 5.19 4.55
N HIS A 117 -0.49 5.74 5.75
CA HIS A 117 -0.83 7.14 5.98
C HIS A 117 0.43 8.01 5.89
N ARG A 118 0.79 8.46 4.68
CA ARG A 118 1.97 9.31 4.44
C ARG A 118 2.00 10.53 5.34
N ARG A 119 0.84 11.16 5.54
CA ARG A 119 0.72 12.33 6.41
C ARG A 119 -0.69 12.46 6.99
N GLU A 120 -0.74 12.59 8.29
CA GLU A 120 -1.92 12.95 9.05
C GLU A 120 -1.90 14.46 9.29
N LEU A 121 -2.94 15.14 8.80
CA LEU A 121 -2.97 16.60 8.83
C LEU A 121 -3.00 17.12 10.27
N GLY A 122 -2.09 18.04 10.58
CA GLY A 122 -1.94 18.62 11.92
C GLY A 122 -1.12 17.81 12.92
N ARG A 123 -0.47 16.71 12.51
CA ARG A 123 0.49 15.94 13.32
C ARG A 123 1.95 16.18 12.89
N ASP A 124 2.91 15.70 13.67
CA ASP A 124 4.35 15.84 13.38
C ASP A 124 4.86 14.87 12.31
N ASN A 125 4.16 13.75 12.07
CA ASN A 125 4.37 12.81 10.97
C ASN A 125 5.77 12.16 10.96
N THR A 126 6.36 12.01 12.14
CA THR A 126 7.60 11.26 12.35
C THR A 126 7.38 9.75 12.36
N GLU A 127 6.14 9.33 12.62
CA GLU A 127 5.65 7.96 12.52
C GLU A 127 4.58 7.89 11.42
N ILE A 128 4.53 6.75 10.72
CA ILE A 128 3.49 6.46 9.72
C ILE A 128 2.75 5.18 10.12
N HIS A 129 1.43 5.25 10.07
CA HIS A 129 0.58 4.08 10.27
C HIS A 129 0.32 3.33 8.96
N VAL A 130 0.18 2.01 9.08
CA VAL A 130 -0.21 1.14 7.97
C VAL A 130 -1.67 1.38 7.61
N MET A 131 -2.00 1.39 6.32
CA MET A 131 -3.37 1.52 5.83
C MET A 131 -3.76 0.30 4.98
N VAL A 132 -4.93 -0.26 5.27
CA VAL A 132 -5.57 -1.29 4.46
C VAL A 132 -7.04 -0.94 4.25
N ALA A 133 -7.43 -0.63 3.01
CA ALA A 133 -8.82 -0.35 2.65
C ALA A 133 -9.43 -1.51 1.86
N GLU A 134 -10.43 -2.17 2.42
CA GLU A 134 -11.14 -3.30 1.82
C GLU A 134 -12.46 -2.88 1.16
N LEU A 135 -12.68 -3.41 -0.03
CA LEU A 135 -13.86 -3.26 -0.86
C LEU A 135 -14.45 -4.64 -1.19
N SER A 136 -15.74 -4.70 -1.44
CA SER A 136 -16.34 -5.83 -2.13
C SER A 136 -15.91 -5.85 -3.61
N ALA A 137 -16.05 -6.99 -4.29
CA ALA A 137 -15.82 -7.09 -5.72
C ALA A 137 -16.78 -6.19 -6.56
N ALA A 138 -17.84 -5.65 -5.96
CA ALA A 138 -18.74 -4.67 -6.57
C ALA A 138 -18.33 -3.21 -6.29
N GLY A 139 -17.24 -2.98 -5.55
CA GLY A 139 -16.72 -1.65 -5.24
C GLY A 139 -17.33 -0.98 -4.01
N ALA A 140 -18.10 -1.72 -3.19
CA ALA A 140 -18.64 -1.19 -1.95
C ALA A 140 -17.59 -1.22 -0.83
N PRO A 141 -17.36 -0.13 -0.08
CA PRO A 141 -16.49 -0.12 1.09
C PRO A 141 -16.91 -1.16 2.13
N LEU A 142 -15.95 -1.94 2.63
CA LEU A 142 -16.16 -2.94 3.68
C LEU A 142 -15.51 -2.51 4.99
N ALA A 143 -14.25 -2.10 4.94
CA ALA A 143 -13.48 -1.66 6.10
C ALA A 143 -12.29 -0.81 5.66
N THR A 144 -11.92 0.19 6.45
CA THR A 144 -10.59 0.83 6.38
C THR A 144 -9.91 0.56 7.71
N THR A 145 -8.78 -0.13 7.68
CA THR A 145 -8.00 -0.50 8.86
C THR A 145 -6.74 0.34 8.87
N SER A 146 -6.54 1.05 9.97
CA SER A 146 -5.29 1.73 10.31
C SER A 146 -4.73 1.07 11.55
N PHE A 147 -3.42 0.82 11.58
CA PHE A 147 -2.77 0.26 12.76
C PHE A 147 -1.32 0.69 12.91
N ASP A 148 -0.88 0.69 14.16
CA ASP A 148 0.47 1.09 14.54
C ASP A 148 1.45 -0.06 14.27
N ALA A 149 2.46 0.28 13.49
CA ALA A 149 3.67 -0.51 13.32
C ALA A 149 4.71 -0.06 14.36
N LEU A 150 5.86 -0.72 14.40
CA LEU A 150 7.04 -0.20 15.09
C LEU A 150 7.51 1.05 14.35
N ASP A 151 7.49 2.21 15.00
CA ASP A 151 7.82 3.51 14.40
C ASP A 151 6.99 3.81 13.13
N SER A 152 7.58 3.70 11.94
CA SER A 152 6.85 3.80 10.67
C SER A 152 6.48 2.44 10.11
N GLY A 153 5.34 2.32 9.44
CA GLY A 153 4.91 1.10 8.78
C GLY A 153 4.22 1.32 7.44
N LEU A 154 4.35 0.34 6.54
CA LEU A 154 3.61 0.33 5.28
C LEU A 154 3.27 -1.10 4.86
N ALA A 155 2.07 -1.30 4.30
CA ALA A 155 1.65 -2.59 3.74
C ALA A 155 1.94 -2.65 2.23
N GLN A 156 2.55 -3.74 1.77
CA GLN A 156 2.97 -3.92 0.36
C GLN A 156 2.35 -5.16 -0.28
N SER A 157 2.09 -6.20 0.50
CA SER A 157 1.60 -7.48 -0.03
C SER A 157 0.45 -8.01 0.80
N GLY A 158 -0.50 -8.67 0.15
CA GLY A 158 -1.70 -9.17 0.78
C GLY A 158 -2.23 -10.42 0.09
N ALA A 159 -2.86 -11.31 0.87
CA ALA A 159 -3.49 -12.51 0.35
C ALA A 159 -4.70 -12.92 1.21
N TYR A 160 -5.83 -13.19 0.55
CA TYR A 160 -7.04 -13.64 1.23
C TYR A 160 -7.00 -15.14 1.54
N VAL A 161 -7.58 -15.52 2.69
CA VAL A 161 -7.90 -16.89 3.10
C VAL A 161 -9.32 -16.88 3.68
N GLY A 162 -10.30 -17.22 2.85
CA GLY A 162 -11.70 -16.94 3.19
C GLY A 162 -11.91 -15.45 3.46
N SER A 163 -12.58 -15.07 4.56
CA SER A 163 -12.75 -13.65 4.90
C SER A 163 -11.53 -13.00 5.56
N GLN A 164 -10.49 -13.78 5.90
CA GLN A 164 -9.27 -13.26 6.52
C GLN A 164 -8.33 -12.72 5.44
N LEU A 165 -7.66 -11.61 5.74
CA LEU A 165 -6.65 -11.04 4.88
C LEU A 165 -5.32 -11.09 5.63
N TRP A 166 -4.36 -11.82 5.07
CA TRP A 166 -2.98 -11.72 5.52
C TRP A 166 -2.34 -10.51 4.82
N VAL A 167 -1.59 -9.72 5.56
CA VAL A 167 -0.94 -8.50 5.09
C VAL A 167 0.50 -8.51 5.57
N GLY A 168 1.41 -8.24 4.65
CA GLY A 168 2.82 -8.07 4.94
C GLY A 168 3.37 -6.78 4.33
N GLY A 169 4.45 -6.32 4.92
CA GLY A 169 5.15 -5.13 4.48
C GLY A 169 6.37 -4.90 5.34
N THR A 170 6.65 -3.62 5.60
CA THR A 170 7.87 -3.17 6.28
C THR A 170 7.48 -2.30 7.45
N GLU A 171 8.28 -2.33 8.52
CA GLU A 171 8.16 -1.43 9.66
C GLU A 171 9.51 -1.08 10.30
N GLY A 172 9.55 -0.20 11.30
CA GLY A 172 10.69 0.01 12.19
C GLY A 172 11.69 1.07 11.73
N TRP A 173 11.46 1.71 10.58
CA TRP A 173 12.31 2.83 10.15
C TRP A 173 11.79 4.16 10.68
N VAL A 174 12.69 5.14 10.72
CA VAL A 174 12.37 6.53 11.06
C VAL A 174 12.46 7.37 9.80
N GLN A 175 11.69 8.45 9.74
CA GLN A 175 11.71 9.35 8.61
C GLN A 175 11.54 10.81 9.01
N ASN A 176 11.83 11.71 8.07
CA ASN A 176 11.45 13.10 8.26
C ASN A 176 9.93 13.30 8.16
N PRO A 177 9.36 14.37 8.75
CA PRO A 177 7.93 14.69 8.67
C PRO A 177 7.31 14.75 7.27
N SER A 178 8.14 14.90 6.23
CA SER A 178 7.67 14.94 4.85
C SER A 178 7.52 13.56 4.22
N GLY A 179 8.02 12.50 4.87
CA GLY A 179 8.06 11.12 4.38
C GLY A 179 8.96 10.89 3.18
N ARG A 180 9.95 11.78 2.95
CA ARG A 180 10.82 11.77 1.75
C ARG A 180 12.23 11.24 2.00
N SER A 181 12.62 11.18 3.26
CA SER A 181 13.93 10.71 3.67
C SER A 181 13.72 9.75 4.80
N VAL A 182 14.20 8.53 4.59
CA VAL A 182 14.19 7.46 5.57
C VAL A 182 15.57 7.32 6.19
N SER A 183 15.61 6.87 7.44
CA SER A 183 16.81 6.55 8.17
C SER A 183 16.52 5.41 9.13
N GLY A 184 17.49 4.51 9.30
CA GLY A 184 17.31 3.33 10.13
C GLY A 184 16.80 2.15 9.31
N GLU A 185 17.22 0.97 9.74
CA GLU A 185 16.86 -0.28 9.07
C GLU A 185 15.39 -0.60 9.38
N GLY A 186 14.65 -0.96 8.33
CA GLY A 186 13.31 -1.49 8.47
C GLY A 186 13.37 -3.00 8.56
N GLN A 187 12.32 -3.60 9.07
CA GLN A 187 12.16 -5.04 9.19
C GLN A 187 10.79 -5.47 8.65
N PRO A 188 10.66 -6.70 8.15
CA PRO A 188 9.39 -7.18 7.66
C PRO A 188 8.40 -7.40 8.81
N PHE A 189 7.13 -7.12 8.56
CA PHE A 189 6.03 -7.53 9.45
C PHE A 189 5.04 -8.44 8.75
N LEU A 190 4.32 -9.25 9.52
CA LEU A 190 3.20 -10.04 9.03
C LEU A 190 2.03 -9.95 10.00
N VAL A 191 0.88 -9.51 9.49
CA VAL A 191 -0.37 -9.46 10.25
C VAL A 191 -1.47 -10.24 9.56
N ARG A 192 -2.44 -10.69 10.35
CA ARG A 192 -3.73 -11.18 9.90
C ARG A 192 -4.81 -10.19 10.29
N LEU A 193 -5.62 -9.80 9.32
CA LEU A 193 -6.84 -9.05 9.50
C LEU A 193 -8.03 -10.00 9.45
N SER A 194 -8.88 -9.98 10.47
CA SER A 194 -10.14 -10.74 10.51
C SER A 194 -11.32 -9.87 10.89
N ASP A 195 -12.54 -10.26 10.52
CA ASP A 195 -13.75 -9.52 10.92
C ASP A 195 -13.87 -9.47 12.45
N ASP A 196 -14.24 -8.30 12.96
CA ASP A 196 -14.59 -8.16 14.36
C ASP A 196 -16.04 -8.62 14.60
N PRO A 197 -16.29 -9.62 15.47
CA PRO A 197 -17.63 -10.13 15.70
C PRO A 197 -18.54 -9.13 16.45
N ALA A 198 -17.96 -8.12 17.11
CA ALA A 198 -18.69 -7.13 17.90
C ALA A 198 -18.96 -5.82 17.15
N ILE A 199 -18.15 -5.47 16.13
CA ILE A 199 -18.26 -4.21 15.40
C ILE A 199 -18.20 -4.45 13.90
N GLN A 200 -19.33 -4.26 13.22
CA GLN A 200 -19.40 -4.36 11.76
C GLN A 200 -18.47 -3.36 11.08
N GLY A 201 -17.71 -3.82 10.08
CA GLY A 201 -16.77 -3.00 9.32
C GLY A 201 -15.45 -2.72 10.04
N ARG A 202 -15.25 -3.28 11.24
CA ARG A 202 -13.95 -3.28 11.92
C ARG A 202 -13.22 -4.59 11.65
N ARG A 203 -11.90 -4.48 11.48
CA ARG A 203 -10.99 -5.62 11.42
C ARG A 203 -10.17 -5.70 12.70
N VAL A 204 -9.97 -6.92 13.20
CA VAL A 204 -9.01 -7.23 14.26
C VAL A 204 -7.65 -7.47 13.61
N VAL A 205 -6.61 -6.84 14.14
CA VAL A 205 -5.22 -7.00 13.67
C VAL A 205 -4.47 -7.93 14.62
N GLU A 206 -3.92 -9.02 14.11
CA GLU A 206 -3.12 -9.97 14.87
C GLU A 206 -1.74 -10.12 14.23
N ARG A 207 -0.66 -10.01 15.04
CA ARG A 207 0.73 -10.14 14.55
C ARG A 207 1.20 -11.59 14.50
N PHE A 208 1.98 -11.92 13.47
CA PHE A 208 2.51 -13.26 13.18
C PHE A 208 3.98 -13.23 12.76
N ASP A 209 4.78 -12.34 13.36
CA ASP A 209 6.18 -12.14 12.97
C ASP A 209 7.06 -13.39 13.20
N SER A 210 6.63 -14.33 14.04
CA SER A 210 7.29 -15.64 14.20
C SER A 210 7.27 -16.51 12.93
N LEU A 211 6.39 -16.19 11.97
CA LEU A 211 6.35 -16.84 10.66
C LEU A 211 7.33 -16.22 9.66
N LEU A 212 8.04 -15.15 10.03
CA LEU A 212 9.06 -14.55 9.19
C LEU A 212 10.43 -15.18 9.48
N PRO A 213 11.31 -15.29 8.48
CA PRO A 213 12.71 -15.63 8.74
C PRO A 213 13.39 -14.46 9.49
N PRO A 214 14.44 -14.72 10.27
CA PRO A 214 15.32 -13.64 10.69
C PRO A 214 15.95 -12.99 9.44
N THR A 215 15.97 -11.67 9.40
CA THR A 215 16.60 -10.87 8.34
C THR A 215 17.70 -9.99 8.92
N SER A 216 18.50 -9.36 8.06
CA SER A 216 19.57 -8.43 8.46
C SER A 216 19.61 -7.22 7.55
N GLY A 217 20.10 -6.10 8.07
CA GLY A 217 20.03 -4.83 7.35
C GLY A 217 18.58 -4.34 7.21
N HIS A 218 18.37 -3.40 6.29
CA HIS A 218 17.02 -3.03 5.88
C HIS A 218 16.36 -4.20 5.13
N ALA A 219 15.18 -4.62 5.59
CA ALA A 219 14.48 -5.76 5.04
C ALA A 219 12.97 -5.53 4.93
N GLU A 220 12.37 -6.08 3.88
CA GLU A 220 10.99 -5.83 3.50
C GLU A 220 10.27 -7.10 3.07
N LEU A 221 8.98 -7.21 3.38
CA LEU A 221 8.11 -8.25 2.82
C LEU A 221 7.35 -7.72 1.60
N ARG A 222 7.72 -8.19 0.42
CA ARG A 222 7.16 -7.72 -0.88
C ARG A 222 6.21 -8.72 -1.54
N ALA A 223 6.26 -9.99 -1.16
CA ALA A 223 5.46 -11.05 -1.74
C ALA A 223 4.76 -11.86 -0.66
N LEU A 224 3.43 -11.96 -0.80
CA LEU A 224 2.59 -12.82 0.00
C LEU A 224 1.63 -13.57 -0.91
N ARG A 225 1.59 -14.89 -0.79
CA ARG A 225 0.63 -15.76 -1.50
C ARG A 225 0.14 -16.84 -0.56
N VAL A 226 -1.12 -17.22 -0.73
CA VAL A 226 -1.69 -18.37 -0.03
C VAL A 226 -1.85 -19.49 -1.04
N HIS A 227 -1.49 -20.70 -0.63
CA HIS A 227 -1.84 -21.92 -1.31
C HIS A 227 -2.58 -22.86 -0.35
N THR A 228 -3.78 -23.28 -0.72
CA THR A 228 -4.53 -24.29 0.04
C THR A 228 -4.57 -25.59 -0.75
N ASN A 229 -4.09 -26.67 -0.15
CA ASN A 229 -4.08 -28.01 -0.76
C ASN A 229 -4.47 -29.07 0.28
N ALA A 230 -5.41 -29.93 -0.09
CA ALA A 230 -5.87 -31.08 0.73
C ALA A 230 -6.20 -30.73 2.20
N GLY A 231 -6.74 -29.52 2.44
CA GLY A 231 -7.11 -29.05 3.78
C GLY A 231 -5.97 -28.39 4.57
N ALA A 232 -4.74 -28.37 4.06
CA ALA A 232 -3.64 -27.58 4.60
C ALA A 232 -3.55 -26.23 3.89
N THR A 233 -3.31 -25.15 4.64
CA THR A 233 -3.04 -23.83 4.08
C THR A 233 -1.57 -23.50 4.28
N THR A 234 -0.90 -23.07 3.22
CA THR A 234 0.50 -22.65 3.23
C THR A 234 0.60 -21.20 2.77
N LEU A 235 1.26 -20.38 3.56
CA LEU A 235 1.72 -19.06 3.17
C LEU A 235 3.08 -19.15 2.49
N PHE A 236 3.18 -18.60 1.29
CA PHE A 236 4.45 -18.21 0.71
C PHE A 236 4.68 -16.75 1.05
N VAL A 237 5.76 -16.48 1.77
CA VAL A 237 6.25 -15.13 2.06
C VAL A 237 7.59 -14.93 1.36
N GLY A 238 7.81 -13.74 0.84
CA GLY A 238 9.05 -13.38 0.19
C GLY A 238 9.28 -11.88 0.21
N GLY A 239 10.54 -11.52 0.03
CA GLY A 239 10.98 -10.17 0.23
C GLY A 239 12.45 -10.02 -0.08
N HIS A 240 13.03 -8.97 0.47
CA HIS A 240 14.46 -8.72 0.36
C HIS A 240 15.05 -8.20 1.68
N GLU A 241 16.37 -8.32 1.80
CA GLU A 241 17.16 -7.84 2.91
C GLU A 241 18.44 -7.15 2.42
N TYR A 242 19.14 -6.44 3.29
CA TYR A 242 20.23 -5.53 2.94
C TYR A 242 19.83 -4.48 1.88
N GLY A 243 18.56 -4.07 1.84
CA GLY A 243 18.05 -3.07 0.92
C GLY A 243 18.71 -1.69 1.13
N PRO A 244 18.87 -0.89 0.06
CA PRO A 244 19.43 0.44 0.17
C PRO A 244 18.41 1.42 0.76
N GLN A 245 18.89 2.33 1.61
CA GLN A 245 18.14 3.48 2.11
C GLN A 245 18.49 4.74 1.30
N THR A 246 17.80 5.86 1.59
CA THR A 246 17.94 7.14 0.87
C THR A 246 19.39 7.55 0.58
N HIS A 247 20.32 7.30 1.51
CA HIS A 247 21.73 7.73 1.46
C HIS A 247 22.75 6.58 1.45
N THR A 248 22.32 5.33 1.24
CA THR A 248 23.23 4.16 1.31
C THR A 248 24.40 4.25 0.31
N GLY A 249 24.19 4.86 -0.86
CA GLY A 249 25.20 4.98 -1.90
C GLY A 249 26.10 6.22 -1.84
N ASP A 250 25.90 7.15 -0.90
CA ASP A 250 26.54 8.48 -0.93
C ASP A 250 28.07 8.41 -0.73
N GLY A 251 28.54 7.42 0.03
CA GLY A 251 29.97 7.20 0.31
C GLY A 251 30.57 5.97 -0.38
N ASP A 252 29.75 4.96 -0.67
CA ASP A 252 30.17 3.70 -1.30
C ASP A 252 29.02 3.08 -2.12
N PRO A 253 29.04 3.21 -3.45
CA PRO A 253 28.02 2.64 -4.32
C PRO A 253 27.92 1.10 -4.27
N SER A 254 28.94 0.39 -3.77
CA SER A 254 28.88 -1.07 -3.64
C SER A 254 27.89 -1.54 -2.56
N LEU A 255 27.44 -0.62 -1.70
CA LEU A 255 26.39 -0.86 -0.71
C LEU A 255 24.98 -0.85 -1.31
N ILE A 256 24.82 -0.44 -2.58
CA ILE A 256 23.54 -0.53 -3.29
C ILE A 256 23.38 -1.97 -3.78
N ARG A 257 22.85 -2.80 -2.90
CA ARG A 257 22.54 -4.21 -3.14
C ARG A 257 21.26 -4.56 -2.42
N SER A 258 20.73 -5.75 -2.70
CA SER A 258 19.55 -6.30 -2.03
C SER A 258 19.55 -7.80 -2.28
N ASP A 259 19.41 -8.57 -1.21
CA ASP A 259 19.42 -10.04 -1.25
C ASP A 259 17.98 -10.54 -1.09
N ALA A 260 17.51 -11.38 -2.01
CA ALA A 260 16.16 -11.91 -1.95
C ALA A 260 16.04 -13.04 -0.92
N TRP A 261 14.93 -13.07 -0.19
CA TRP A 261 14.56 -14.17 0.70
C TRP A 261 13.14 -14.64 0.42
N TRP A 262 12.87 -15.91 0.73
CA TRP A 262 11.52 -16.48 0.67
C TRP A 262 11.38 -17.65 1.63
N ARG A 263 10.14 -17.93 2.03
CA ARG A 263 9.81 -19.04 2.93
C ARG A 263 8.40 -19.55 2.65
N LEU A 264 8.22 -20.85 2.85
CA LEU A 264 6.92 -21.50 2.92
C LEU A 264 6.59 -21.77 4.39
N GLN A 265 5.40 -21.38 4.81
CA GLN A 265 4.90 -21.53 6.18
C GLN A 265 3.56 -22.22 6.16
N GLN A 266 3.45 -23.35 6.83
CA GLN A 266 2.16 -24.01 7.01
C GLN A 266 1.41 -23.30 8.15
N LEU A 267 0.14 -22.94 7.90
CA LEU A 267 -0.77 -22.36 8.90
C LEU A 267 -1.39 -23.43 9.80
#